data_AF-A0A1R1YQ29-F1
#
_entry.id   AF-A0A1R1YQ29-F1
#
_cell.length_a   1.000
_cell.length_b   1.000
_cell.length_c   1.000
_cell.angle_alpha   90.00
_cell.angle_beta   90.00
_cell.angle_gamma   90.00
#
_symmetry.space_group_name_H-M   'P 1'
#
loop_
_entity.id
_entity.type
_entity.pdbx_description
1 polymer ?
#
loop_
_entity_poly.entity_id
_entity_poly.type
_entity_poly.pdbx_seq_one_letter_code
_entity_poly.pdbx_strand_id
1 'polypeptide(L)'
;MKALAVCFLVFFTGKAIGYFSELHFGSNHILNNDIRPNNNLNGTLTIPLISDRNLNYHGEIILGNPGKKFSVVFDTGSADIWVPSVHCESSACKNHNRFDPSLSMSFNGYTKDKFSIKYGTGNLAGHIVSDSLKISNVHIPNQLFGISTEQADFFEKMKFDGVFGLAYSSLSMSQKSPPMDKLLESGAIKKKVFSFWFDKLSENGKIGGELIIGGHNEEKHDGNISFGSNHILNNDIRPNNNLNGTLTIPLISDRNLNYHGEIILGNPGKKFSVVFDTGSADIWVPSVHCESSACKNHNRFDPSLSMSFNGYTKDKFSIKYGTGNLAGHIVSDSLKISNVHIPNQLFGISTEQADFFEKMKFDGVFGLAYSSLSMSQKSPPMDKLLESGAIKKKVFSFWFDKLSENGKIGGELIIGGHNEEKHDGNIRYAPVLTKKYWELGLSEVLYRGSKINTSSKSAIIDTGTSLIALPKSDAASINEAIGAEKLKSSNRLFKISCSTYDKEPVYLTLGDIKLKISPENYIYQVKPGYCLSAFTINPSNVSV
;
A
#
# COMPACT_ATOMS: atom_id res chain seq x y z
N MET A 1 16.97 -15.30 -6.49
CA MET A 1 17.60 -14.17 -5.77
C MET A 1 16.55 -13.52 -4.91
N LYS A 2 16.60 -13.74 -3.58
CA LYS A 2 15.64 -13.16 -2.62
C LYS A 2 16.27 -11.86 -2.09
N ALA A 3 15.67 -10.72 -2.42
CA ALA A 3 15.96 -9.45 -1.76
C ALA A 3 14.95 -9.32 -0.61
N LEU A 4 15.44 -9.33 0.63
CA LEU A 4 14.65 -9.10 1.84
C LEU A 4 14.71 -7.60 2.10
N ALA A 5 13.66 -6.86 1.78
CA ALA A 5 13.52 -5.49 2.24
C ALA A 5 13.12 -5.54 3.72
N VAL A 6 14.09 -5.50 4.63
CA VAL A 6 13.78 -5.27 6.04
C VAL A 6 13.59 -3.77 6.22
N CYS A 7 12.36 -3.39 6.53
CA CYS A 7 12.02 -2.03 6.89
C CYS A 7 12.56 -1.78 8.30
N PHE A 8 13.70 -1.09 8.43
CA PHE A 8 14.00 -0.44 9.69
C PHE A 8 12.97 0.67 9.88
N LEU A 9 12.02 0.46 10.79
CA LEU A 9 11.22 1.54 11.37
C LEU A 9 12.15 2.41 12.24
N VAL A 10 12.95 3.25 11.57
CA VAL A 10 13.53 4.44 12.20
C VAL A 10 12.39 5.46 12.26
N PHE A 11 11.88 5.74 13.46
CA PHE A 11 10.86 6.77 13.69
C PHE A 11 11.47 8.15 13.45
N PHE A 12 11.53 8.64 12.23
CA PHE A 12 11.69 10.09 12.02
C PHE A 12 10.34 10.77 12.14
N THR A 13 10.17 11.52 13.23
CA THR A 13 9.24 12.64 13.43
C THR A 13 8.19 12.86 12.31
N GLY A 14 7.00 12.30 12.49
CA GLY A 14 5.86 12.46 11.59
C GLY A 14 5.01 11.18 11.61
N LYS A 15 3.68 11.31 11.73
CA LYS A 15 2.76 10.16 11.74
C LYS A 15 3.01 9.30 10.48
N ALA A 16 3.37 8.03 10.68
CA ALA A 16 3.42 7.03 9.62
C ALA A 16 2.53 5.83 9.99
N ILE A 17 1.80 5.35 8.99
CA ILE A 17 0.78 4.30 8.98
C ILE A 17 1.35 3.10 8.17
N GLY A 18 1.08 1.85 8.59
CA GLY A 18 1.25 0.65 7.74
C GLY A 18 1.22 -0.69 8.51
N TYR A 19 0.21 -1.53 8.21
CA TYR A 19 -0.22 -2.79 8.87
C TYR A 19 0.66 -4.03 8.54
N PHE A 20 0.76 -5.18 9.25
CA PHE A 20 -0.14 -6.07 10.02
C PHE A 20 0.65 -6.80 11.14
N SER A 21 0.16 -7.01 12.36
CA SER A 21 -1.21 -7.09 12.86
C SER A 21 -1.49 -6.01 13.92
N GLU A 22 -2.42 -5.11 13.60
CA GLU A 22 -2.94 -4.05 14.49
C GLU A 22 -1.87 -3.06 15.07
N LEU A 23 -1.85 -1.83 14.55
CA LEU A 23 -1.01 -0.74 15.06
C LEU A 23 -1.94 0.43 15.35
N HIS A 24 -2.27 0.61 16.62
CA HIS A 24 -3.15 1.68 17.09
C HIS A 24 -2.30 2.86 17.60
N PHE A 25 -2.84 4.07 17.62
CA PHE A 25 -2.20 5.22 18.27
C PHE A 25 -3.27 5.99 19.04
N GLY A 26 -3.08 6.19 20.34
CA GLY A 26 -3.91 7.06 21.18
C GLY A 26 -3.47 8.51 21.14
N SER A 27 -4.39 9.44 21.41
CA SER A 27 -4.11 10.85 21.66
C SER A 27 -4.16 11.19 23.16
N ASN A 28 -3.56 12.33 23.52
CA ASN A 28 -3.21 12.75 24.87
C ASN A 28 -4.40 12.85 25.84
N HIS A 29 -4.29 12.18 26.99
CA HIS A 29 -4.85 12.67 28.25
C HIS A 29 -3.79 12.60 29.35
N ILE A 30 -3.52 13.74 29.98
CA ILE A 30 -2.71 13.85 31.18
C ILE A 30 -3.50 13.22 32.32
N LEU A 31 -3.04 12.09 32.84
CA LEU A 31 -3.43 11.60 34.16
C LEU A 31 -2.17 11.49 35.02
N ASN A 32 -2.16 12.30 36.07
CA ASN A 32 -1.17 12.22 37.14
C ASN A 32 -1.28 10.88 37.88
N ASN A 33 -0.11 10.35 38.20
CA ASN A 33 0.24 9.42 39.28
C ASN A 33 -0.08 7.92 39.14
N ASP A 34 0.99 7.15 39.40
CA ASP A 34 1.07 5.73 39.77
C ASP A 34 0.54 4.68 38.79
N ILE A 35 1.36 4.33 37.79
CA ILE A 35 1.21 3.08 37.04
C ILE A 35 1.86 1.94 37.83
N ARG A 36 1.06 1.22 38.60
CA ARG A 36 1.34 -0.19 38.91
C ARG A 36 0.92 -1.03 37.70
N PRO A 37 1.71 -2.02 37.25
CA PRO A 37 1.31 -2.92 36.17
C PRO A 37 0.09 -3.71 36.63
N ASN A 38 -1.09 -3.39 36.09
CA ASN A 38 -2.29 -4.13 36.41
C ASN A 38 -2.26 -5.45 35.62
N ASN A 39 -2.17 -6.53 36.38
CA ASN A 39 -2.07 -7.90 35.88
C ASN A 39 -3.38 -8.35 35.21
N ASN A 40 -3.24 -9.15 34.15
CA ASN A 40 -4.24 -10.05 33.59
C ASN A 40 -5.52 -9.42 33.01
N LEU A 41 -5.42 -8.88 31.80
CA LEU A 41 -6.49 -9.08 30.82
C LEU A 41 -6.29 -10.46 30.18
N ASN A 42 -7.26 -11.35 30.34
CA ASN A 42 -7.17 -12.76 29.90
C ASN A 42 -6.80 -12.90 28.41
N GLY A 43 -5.52 -13.15 28.11
CA GLY A 43 -5.03 -13.46 26.76
C GLY A 43 -4.29 -12.33 26.05
N THR A 44 -3.80 -11.31 26.77
CA THR A 44 -2.91 -10.25 26.25
C THR A 44 -1.62 -10.11 27.05
N LEU A 45 -0.56 -9.60 26.41
CA LEU A 45 0.76 -9.35 26.99
C LEU A 45 1.13 -7.89 26.80
N THR A 46 1.33 -7.19 27.91
CA THR A 46 1.77 -5.80 27.91
C THR A 46 3.28 -5.71 28.10
N ILE A 47 3.93 -4.93 27.24
CA ILE A 47 5.38 -4.73 27.20
C ILE A 47 5.65 -3.22 27.21
N PRO A 48 6.35 -2.69 28.23
CA PRO A 48 6.75 -1.29 28.23
C PRO A 48 7.83 -1.05 27.17
N LEU A 49 7.73 0.07 26.46
CA LEU A 49 8.69 0.49 25.45
C LEU A 49 9.47 1.71 25.92
N ILE A 50 10.79 1.63 25.80
CA ILE A 50 11.71 2.71 26.14
C ILE A 50 11.89 3.57 24.89
N SER A 51 11.69 4.89 25.04
CA SER A 51 11.91 5.86 23.96
C SER A 51 13.39 6.25 23.87
N ASP A 52 13.96 6.18 22.66
CA ASP A 52 15.24 6.79 22.32
C ASP A 52 15.01 8.03 21.44
N ARG A 53 14.95 9.21 22.06
CA ARG A 53 14.75 10.52 21.39
C ARG A 53 13.60 10.56 20.37
N ASN A 54 12.54 9.76 20.58
CA ASN A 54 11.46 9.54 19.60
C ASN A 54 11.92 9.01 18.23
N LEU A 55 13.17 8.53 18.12
CA LEU A 55 13.75 7.93 16.91
C LEU A 55 13.55 6.42 16.85
N ASN A 56 13.56 5.73 17.99
CA ASN A 56 13.28 4.30 18.08
C ASN A 56 12.62 3.96 19.42
N TYR A 57 11.75 2.95 19.42
CA TYR A 57 11.20 2.34 20.62
C TYR A 57 11.68 0.90 20.71
N HIS A 58 12.17 0.50 21.87
CA HIS A 58 12.65 -0.85 22.12
C HIS A 58 12.11 -1.38 23.45
N GLY A 59 12.00 -2.70 23.57
CA GLY A 59 11.66 -3.36 24.83
C GLY A 59 12.59 -4.50 25.14
N GLU A 60 12.34 -5.18 26.25
CA GLU A 60 13.23 -6.21 26.78
C GLU A 60 12.69 -7.62 26.49
N ILE A 61 13.57 -8.49 26.02
CA ILE A 61 13.38 -9.94 26.02
C ILE A 61 14.53 -10.61 26.76
N ILE A 62 14.32 -11.84 27.22
CA ILE A 62 15.34 -12.65 27.87
C ILE A 62 15.49 -13.96 27.10
N LEU A 63 16.73 -14.31 26.74
CA LEU A 63 17.06 -15.55 26.04
C LEU A 63 17.98 -16.42 26.91
N GLY A 64 17.74 -17.73 26.89
CA GLY A 64 18.52 -18.72 27.63
C GLY A 64 18.09 -18.93 29.09
N ASN A 65 18.77 -19.87 29.75
CA ASN A 65 18.64 -20.17 31.18
C ASN A 65 20.01 -20.57 31.77
N PRO A 66 20.65 -19.76 32.65
CA PRO A 66 20.17 -18.49 33.17
C PRO A 66 19.98 -17.46 32.05
N GLY A 67 18.89 -16.70 32.14
CA GLY A 67 18.47 -15.83 31.06
C GLY A 67 19.33 -14.57 30.94
N LYS A 68 19.72 -14.24 29.71
CA LYS A 68 20.38 -12.98 29.35
C LYS A 68 19.38 -12.01 28.75
N LYS A 69 19.38 -10.77 29.23
CA LYS A 69 18.52 -9.69 28.74
C LYS A 69 19.05 -9.13 27.41
N PHE A 70 18.12 -8.82 26.51
CA PHE A 70 18.38 -8.13 25.26
C PHE A 70 17.35 -7.02 25.08
N SER A 71 17.84 -5.84 24.71
CA SER A 71 17.02 -4.75 24.20
C SER A 71 16.71 -5.04 22.73
N VAL A 72 15.43 -5.08 22.35
CA VAL A 72 15.02 -5.40 20.98
C VAL A 72 13.99 -4.42 20.45
N VAL A 73 14.08 -4.16 19.14
CA VAL A 73 12.99 -3.51 18.42
C VAL A 73 11.97 -4.56 18.02
N PHE A 74 10.69 -4.23 18.23
CA PHE A 74 9.58 -5.04 17.77
C PHE A 74 9.27 -4.68 16.32
N ASP A 75 9.67 -5.55 15.40
CA ASP A 75 9.66 -5.28 13.97
C ASP A 75 8.49 -5.99 13.29
N THR A 76 7.61 -5.20 12.68
CA THR A 76 6.46 -5.72 11.92
C THR A 76 6.84 -6.27 10.55
N GLY A 77 8.06 -6.00 10.06
CA GLY A 77 8.59 -6.53 8.80
C GLY A 77 9.38 -7.83 8.95
N SER A 78 9.70 -8.23 10.18
CA SER A 78 10.45 -9.47 10.47
C SER A 78 9.56 -10.48 11.20
N ALA A 79 9.71 -11.77 10.90
CA ALA A 79 8.96 -12.82 11.60
C ALA A 79 9.74 -13.43 12.76
N ASP A 80 11.06 -13.54 12.65
CA ASP A 80 11.89 -14.20 13.66
C ASP A 80 12.55 -13.21 14.62
N ILE A 81 13.09 -13.76 15.70
CA ILE A 81 14.02 -13.06 16.59
C ILE A 81 15.43 -13.19 16.02
N TRP A 82 16.25 -12.14 16.13
CA TRP A 82 17.70 -12.28 16.03
C TRP A 82 18.43 -11.39 17.03
N VAL A 83 19.57 -11.87 17.53
CA VAL A 83 20.47 -11.14 18.43
C VAL A 83 21.95 -11.38 18.05
N PRO A 84 22.89 -10.51 18.47
CA PRO A 84 24.32 -10.69 18.24
C PRO A 84 24.86 -11.97 18.88
N SER A 85 25.73 -12.72 18.20
CA SER A 85 26.47 -13.84 18.79
C SER A 85 27.75 -13.37 19.47
N VAL A 86 28.22 -14.06 20.52
CA VAL A 86 29.58 -13.86 21.05
C VAL A 86 30.68 -14.12 20.03
N HIS A 87 30.39 -14.91 18.99
CA HIS A 87 31.32 -15.17 17.88
C HIS A 87 31.31 -14.08 16.80
N CYS A 88 30.53 -13.01 16.99
CA CYS A 88 30.57 -11.85 16.11
C CYS A 88 31.60 -10.83 16.59
N GLU A 89 32.58 -10.55 15.74
CA GLU A 89 33.75 -9.73 16.07
C GLU A 89 33.69 -8.29 15.57
N SER A 90 32.65 -7.92 14.79
CA SER A 90 32.48 -6.54 14.32
C SER A 90 32.21 -5.57 15.49
N SER A 91 32.54 -4.29 15.30
CA SER A 91 32.23 -3.23 16.27
C SER A 91 30.73 -3.16 16.56
N ALA A 92 29.91 -3.36 15.51
CA ALA A 92 28.46 -3.48 15.61
C ALA A 92 28.03 -4.51 16.66
N CYS A 93 28.60 -5.72 16.66
CA CYS A 93 28.24 -6.73 17.64
C CYS A 93 28.85 -6.49 19.03
N LYS A 94 30.09 -5.97 19.10
CA LYS A 94 30.80 -5.76 20.38
C LYS A 94 30.18 -4.67 21.24
N ASN A 95 29.51 -3.70 20.64
CA ASN A 95 28.80 -2.62 21.35
C ASN A 95 27.41 -3.05 21.86
N HIS A 96 26.96 -4.26 21.56
CA HIS A 96 25.65 -4.79 21.96
C HIS A 96 25.77 -6.03 22.84
N ASN A 97 24.68 -6.37 23.53
CA ASN A 97 24.59 -7.64 24.24
C ASN A 97 24.67 -8.80 23.24
N ARG A 98 25.55 -9.76 23.54
CA ARG A 98 25.80 -10.93 22.69
C ARG A 98 25.32 -12.21 23.36
N PHE A 99 24.62 -13.06 22.63
CA PHE A 99 24.19 -14.38 23.08
C PHE A 99 25.36 -15.37 23.05
N ASP A 100 25.53 -16.08 24.18
CA ASP A 100 26.55 -17.12 24.36
C ASP A 100 25.84 -18.46 24.59
N PRO A 101 25.81 -19.35 23.58
CA PRO A 101 25.24 -20.68 23.71
C PRO A 101 25.84 -21.52 24.85
N SER A 102 27.12 -21.31 25.18
CA SER A 102 27.82 -22.12 26.20
C SER A 102 27.39 -21.80 27.63
N LEU A 103 26.75 -20.65 27.84
CA LEU A 103 26.30 -20.19 29.16
C LEU A 103 24.84 -20.55 29.46
N SER A 104 24.10 -21.08 28.48
CA SER A 104 22.68 -21.40 28.63
C SER A 104 22.47 -22.92 28.77
N MET A 105 21.93 -23.35 29.91
CA MET A 105 21.54 -24.73 30.19
C MET A 105 20.32 -25.19 29.39
N SER A 106 19.49 -24.26 28.91
CA SER A 106 18.34 -24.56 28.04
C SER A 106 18.66 -24.50 26.55
N PHE A 107 19.93 -24.27 26.19
CA PHE A 107 20.37 -24.24 24.81
C PHE A 107 20.14 -25.61 24.15
N ASN A 108 19.26 -25.63 23.16
CA ASN A 108 18.81 -26.82 22.46
C ASN A 108 19.43 -26.90 21.05
N GLY A 109 20.67 -26.41 20.92
CA GLY A 109 21.51 -26.66 19.76
C GLY A 109 21.33 -25.69 18.58
N TYR A 110 22.24 -25.86 17.63
CA TYR A 110 22.22 -25.21 16.32
C TYR A 110 21.33 -26.00 15.37
N THR A 111 20.56 -25.29 14.54
CA THR A 111 19.90 -25.93 13.40
C THR A 111 20.88 -26.06 12.23
N LYS A 112 20.49 -26.81 11.18
CA LYS A 112 21.24 -26.85 9.91
C LYS A 112 21.10 -25.54 9.11
N ASP A 113 20.13 -24.72 9.47
CA ASP A 113 19.75 -23.54 8.73
C ASP A 113 20.63 -22.34 9.15
N LYS A 114 21.08 -21.58 8.16
CA LYS A 114 21.74 -20.29 8.34
C LYS A 114 20.83 -19.21 7.82
N PHE A 115 21.02 -18.00 8.33
CA PHE A 115 20.30 -16.85 7.83
C PHE A 115 21.22 -15.78 7.29
N SER A 116 20.74 -15.06 6.29
CA SER A 116 21.39 -13.87 5.75
C SER A 116 20.32 -12.88 5.33
N ILE A 117 20.44 -11.67 5.86
CA ILE A 117 19.56 -10.54 5.64
C ILE A 117 20.39 -9.46 4.94
N LYS A 118 19.90 -8.96 3.81
CA LYS A 118 20.53 -7.85 3.09
C LYS A 118 19.73 -6.57 3.32
N TYR A 119 20.31 -5.64 4.05
CA TYR A 119 19.82 -4.28 4.15
C TYR A 119 20.40 -3.44 3.01
N GLY A 120 19.72 -2.37 2.60
CA GLY A 120 20.23 -1.44 1.58
C GLY A 120 21.58 -0.79 1.95
N THR A 121 21.94 -0.84 3.24
CA THR A 121 23.15 -0.28 3.84
C THR A 121 24.18 -1.33 4.28
N GLY A 122 23.92 -2.63 4.10
CA GLY A 122 24.85 -3.70 4.47
C GLY A 122 24.20 -5.05 4.74
N ASN A 123 25.00 -6.05 5.10
CA ASN A 123 24.50 -7.42 5.33
C ASN A 123 24.49 -7.77 6.82
N LEU A 124 23.63 -8.71 7.18
CA LEU A 124 23.62 -9.39 8.47
C LEU A 124 23.51 -10.89 8.19
N ALA A 125 24.33 -11.71 8.84
CA ALA A 125 24.29 -13.16 8.65
C ALA A 125 24.65 -13.91 9.92
N GLY A 126 24.19 -15.16 10.01
CA GLY A 126 24.48 -16.00 11.16
C GLY A 126 23.81 -17.36 11.13
N HIS A 127 23.65 -17.93 12.32
CA HIS A 127 23.11 -19.27 12.55
C HIS A 127 21.74 -19.20 13.21
N ILE A 128 20.87 -20.16 12.93
CA ILE A 128 19.62 -20.32 13.67
C ILE A 128 19.86 -21.33 14.80
N VAL A 129 19.41 -20.98 16.00
CA VAL A 129 19.55 -21.78 17.22
C VAL A 129 18.22 -21.92 17.94
N SER A 130 18.14 -22.85 18.88
CA SER A 130 16.98 -23.04 19.75
C SER A 130 17.35 -22.84 21.22
N ASP A 131 16.58 -22.02 21.95
CA ASP A 131 16.73 -21.85 23.40
C ASP A 131 15.40 -21.35 24.02
N SER A 132 15.32 -21.18 25.33
CA SER A 132 14.18 -20.55 26.00
C SER A 132 14.12 -19.05 25.74
N LEU A 133 12.92 -18.55 25.47
CA LEU A 133 12.57 -17.14 25.41
C LEU A 133 11.70 -16.79 26.60
N LYS A 134 11.96 -15.66 27.24
CA LYS A 134 11.03 -15.01 28.15
C LYS A 134 10.74 -13.59 27.67
N ILE A 135 9.46 -13.26 27.58
CA ILE A 135 8.95 -11.93 27.21
C ILE A 135 7.84 -11.56 28.18
N SER A 136 7.95 -10.38 28.81
CA SER A 136 7.10 -10.00 29.94
C SER A 136 7.10 -11.11 31.02
N ASN A 137 5.95 -11.65 31.37
CA ASN A 137 5.76 -12.75 32.32
C ASN A 137 5.69 -14.15 31.67
N VAL A 138 5.80 -14.26 30.35
CA VAL A 138 5.63 -15.53 29.61
C VAL A 138 6.97 -16.18 29.33
N HIS A 139 7.03 -17.50 29.53
CA HIS A 139 8.18 -18.34 29.23
C HIS A 139 7.85 -19.33 28.10
N ILE A 140 8.62 -19.27 27.02
CA ILE A 140 8.51 -20.11 25.83
C ILE A 140 9.74 -21.00 25.73
N PRO A 141 9.62 -22.33 25.91
CA PRO A 141 10.73 -23.24 25.68
C PRO A 141 10.98 -23.44 24.17
N ASN A 142 12.23 -23.73 23.80
CA ASN A 142 12.62 -24.12 22.45
C ASN A 142 12.22 -23.11 21.35
N GLN A 143 12.30 -21.81 21.64
CA GLN A 143 12.13 -20.76 20.65
C GLN A 143 13.31 -20.78 19.67
N LEU A 144 13.03 -20.78 18.37
CA LEU A 144 14.05 -20.58 17.35
C LEU A 144 14.36 -19.09 17.19
N PHE A 145 15.65 -18.74 17.11
CA PHE A 145 16.10 -17.38 16.82
C PHE A 145 17.47 -17.38 16.14
N GLY A 146 17.76 -16.30 15.42
CA GLY A 146 19.05 -16.08 14.78
C GLY A 146 20.09 -15.54 15.76
N ILE A 147 21.30 -16.09 15.74
CA ILE A 147 22.49 -15.47 16.33
C ILE A 147 23.41 -14.99 15.21
N SER A 148 23.58 -13.67 15.09
CA SER A 148 24.36 -13.09 13.99
C SER A 148 25.85 -13.18 14.29
N THR A 149 26.64 -13.66 13.32
CA THR A 149 28.11 -13.69 13.33
C THR A 149 28.71 -12.60 12.45
N GLU A 150 27.89 -11.95 11.62
CA GLU A 150 28.24 -10.82 10.77
C GLU A 150 27.14 -9.75 10.87
N GLN A 151 27.53 -8.51 11.13
CA GLN A 151 26.64 -7.34 11.13
C GLN A 151 27.37 -6.14 10.51
N ALA A 152 26.64 -5.40 9.67
CA ALA A 152 27.12 -4.16 9.07
C ALA A 152 27.31 -3.03 10.10
N ASP A 153 28.25 -2.13 9.84
CA ASP A 153 28.70 -1.10 10.77
C ASP A 153 27.60 -0.12 11.21
N PHE A 154 26.54 0.06 10.43
CA PHE A 154 25.47 0.99 10.81
C PHE A 154 24.73 0.55 12.09
N PHE A 155 24.76 -0.76 12.42
CA PHE A 155 24.18 -1.27 13.67
C PHE A 155 24.94 -0.77 14.90
N GLU A 156 26.22 -0.40 14.77
CA GLU A 156 27.07 0.02 15.90
C GLU A 156 26.49 1.18 16.73
N LYS A 157 25.71 2.06 16.09
CA LYS A 157 25.13 3.25 16.73
C LYS A 157 23.72 3.03 17.28
N MET A 158 23.14 1.84 17.10
CA MET A 158 21.79 1.55 17.59
C MET A 158 21.79 1.41 19.12
N LYS A 159 20.62 1.61 19.73
CA LYS A 159 20.39 1.48 21.18
C LYS A 159 19.71 0.18 21.58
N PHE A 160 19.52 -0.71 20.61
CA PHE A 160 18.92 -2.02 20.77
C PHE A 160 19.90 -3.07 20.26
N ASP A 161 19.90 -4.23 20.90
CA ASP A 161 20.78 -5.35 20.57
C ASP A 161 20.32 -6.10 19.33
N GLY A 162 19.01 -6.27 19.16
CA GLY A 162 18.45 -7.08 18.08
C GLY A 162 16.99 -6.79 17.75
N VAL A 163 16.36 -7.76 17.10
CA VAL A 163 14.98 -7.65 16.62
C VAL A 163 14.13 -8.77 17.19
N PHE A 164 12.89 -8.43 17.55
CA PHE A 164 11.82 -9.38 17.80
C PHE A 164 10.77 -9.24 16.70
N GLY A 165 10.63 -10.28 15.88
CA GLY A 165 9.68 -10.27 14.77
C GLY A 165 8.23 -10.38 15.21
N LEU A 166 7.37 -9.56 14.60
CA LEU A 166 5.91 -9.59 14.76
C LEU A 166 5.17 -10.04 13.50
N ALA A 167 5.89 -10.27 12.39
CA ALA A 167 5.31 -10.60 11.10
C ALA A 167 4.86 -12.06 10.98
N TYR A 168 4.14 -12.37 9.89
CA TYR A 168 3.65 -13.71 9.59
C TYR A 168 4.77 -14.74 9.45
N SER A 169 4.48 -16.00 9.83
CA SER A 169 5.39 -17.14 9.70
C SER A 169 5.88 -17.43 8.29
N SER A 170 5.18 -16.95 7.25
CA SER A 170 5.64 -17.00 5.86
C SER A 170 6.94 -16.22 5.61
N LEU A 171 7.26 -15.24 6.45
CA LEU A 171 8.51 -14.47 6.41
C LEU A 171 9.60 -15.07 7.30
N SER A 172 9.32 -16.17 8.01
CA SER A 172 10.31 -16.82 8.87
C SER A 172 11.47 -17.40 8.05
N MET A 173 12.69 -17.11 8.49
CA MET A 173 13.94 -17.59 7.92
C MET A 173 14.05 -19.12 7.95
N SER A 174 13.39 -19.78 8.92
CA SER A 174 13.37 -21.24 9.05
C SER A 174 12.05 -21.88 8.63
N GLN A 175 11.02 -21.07 8.30
CA GLN A 175 9.62 -21.49 8.12
C GLN A 175 9.05 -22.30 9.31
N LYS A 176 9.68 -22.19 10.49
CA LYS A 176 9.31 -22.96 11.70
C LYS A 176 9.02 -22.02 12.85
N SER A 177 7.76 -22.04 13.31
CA SER A 177 7.19 -21.43 14.52
C SER A 177 7.91 -20.16 15.02
N PRO A 178 7.70 -18.99 14.38
CA PRO A 178 8.16 -17.69 14.89
C PRO A 178 7.60 -17.38 16.30
N PRO A 179 8.15 -16.37 17.01
CA PRO A 179 7.70 -15.98 18.34
C PRO A 179 6.19 -15.79 18.50
N MET A 180 5.52 -15.11 17.57
CA MET A 180 4.07 -14.90 17.63
C MET A 180 3.27 -16.20 17.58
N ASP A 181 3.78 -17.19 16.84
CA ASP A 181 3.18 -18.52 16.76
C ASP A 181 3.36 -19.26 18.08
N LYS A 182 4.55 -19.19 18.67
CA LYS A 182 4.83 -19.80 19.98
C LYS A 182 4.02 -19.18 21.12
N LEU A 183 3.82 -17.87 21.09
CA LEU A 183 2.96 -17.21 22.07
C LEU A 183 1.51 -17.69 21.95
N LEU A 184 0.99 -17.85 20.73
CA LEU A 184 -0.35 -18.41 20.52
C LEU A 184 -0.43 -19.89 20.95
N GLU A 185 0.53 -20.72 20.52
CA GLU A 185 0.62 -22.15 20.84
C GLU A 185 0.68 -22.40 22.36
N SER A 186 1.38 -21.54 23.09
CA SER A 186 1.48 -21.61 24.56
C SER A 186 0.19 -21.19 25.30
N GLY A 187 -0.78 -20.61 24.59
CA GLY A 187 -1.97 -20.01 25.18
C GLY A 187 -1.73 -18.65 25.86
N ALA A 188 -0.51 -18.10 25.77
CA ALA A 188 -0.17 -16.79 26.33
C ALA A 188 -0.95 -15.64 25.68
N ILE A 189 -1.26 -15.78 24.39
CA ILE A 189 -2.15 -14.88 23.66
C ILE A 189 -3.27 -15.69 23.02
N LYS A 190 -4.44 -15.08 22.83
CA LYS A 190 -5.59 -15.74 22.17
C LYS A 190 -5.66 -15.49 20.66
N LYS A 191 -5.00 -14.44 20.20
CA LYS A 191 -5.00 -14.00 18.80
C LYS A 191 -3.61 -13.49 18.43
N LYS A 192 -3.19 -13.68 17.18
CA LYS A 192 -1.95 -13.08 16.64
C LYS A 192 -2.23 -11.64 16.19
N VAL A 193 -2.52 -10.79 17.16
CA VAL A 193 -2.69 -9.35 16.96
C VAL A 193 -1.77 -8.64 17.94
N PHE A 194 -1.36 -7.41 17.65
CA PHE A 194 -0.68 -6.58 18.62
C PHE A 194 -1.23 -5.16 18.56
N SER A 195 -0.75 -4.25 19.39
CA SER A 195 -1.03 -2.82 19.28
C SER A 195 0.08 -2.05 19.95
N PHE A 196 0.39 -0.87 19.45
CA PHE A 196 1.35 0.02 20.09
C PHE A 196 0.62 1.21 20.70
N TRP A 197 1.26 1.84 21.66
CA TRP A 197 0.93 3.17 22.13
C TRP A 197 2.25 3.88 22.41
N PHE A 198 2.35 5.15 22.04
CA PHE A 198 3.58 5.94 22.21
C PHE A 198 3.25 7.30 22.82
N ASP A 199 3.90 7.61 23.93
CA ASP A 199 3.93 8.93 24.53
C ASP A 199 4.99 9.80 23.85
N LYS A 200 4.50 10.76 23.07
CA LYS A 200 5.34 11.71 22.31
C LYS A 200 6.14 12.66 23.19
N LEU A 201 5.79 12.78 24.47
CA LEU A 201 6.42 13.68 25.43
C LEU A 201 7.45 12.98 26.33
N SER A 202 7.65 11.67 26.17
CA SER A 202 8.59 10.93 27.01
C SER A 202 10.03 11.39 26.82
N GLU A 203 10.72 11.61 27.93
CA GLU A 203 12.16 11.86 27.94
C GLU A 203 12.95 10.62 27.49
N ASN A 204 14.16 10.88 27.01
CA ASN A 204 15.07 9.84 26.54
C ASN A 204 15.40 8.82 27.64
N GLY A 205 15.30 7.53 27.33
CA GLY A 205 15.60 6.44 28.27
C GLY A 205 14.51 6.19 29.32
N LYS A 206 13.35 6.87 29.21
CA LYS A 206 12.15 6.56 30.03
C LYS A 206 11.17 5.71 29.22
N ILE A 207 10.22 5.09 29.95
CA ILE A 207 9.08 4.40 29.34
C ILE A 207 8.26 5.46 28.61
N GLY A 208 8.30 5.40 27.28
CA GLY A 208 7.61 6.32 26.38
C GLY A 208 6.62 5.62 25.47
N GLY A 209 6.30 4.37 25.74
CA GLY A 209 5.32 3.63 24.97
C GLY A 209 4.99 2.28 25.59
N GLU A 210 4.09 1.57 24.92
CA GLU A 210 3.56 0.28 25.31
C GLU A 210 3.28 -0.54 24.05
N LEU A 211 3.68 -1.81 24.05
CA LEU A 211 3.26 -2.82 23.09
C LEU A 211 2.34 -3.79 23.80
N ILE A 212 1.18 -4.07 23.22
CA ILE A 212 0.27 -5.12 23.67
C ILE A 212 0.26 -6.21 22.61
N ILE A 213 0.52 -7.45 22.98
CA ILE A 213 0.43 -8.62 22.10
C ILE A 213 -0.79 -9.43 22.53
N GLY A 214 -1.61 -9.89 21.58
CA GLY A 214 -2.85 -10.61 21.83
C GLY A 214 -4.11 -9.75 21.89
N GLY A 215 -3.97 -8.41 21.83
CA GLY A 215 -5.09 -7.47 21.86
C GLY A 215 -4.65 -6.00 21.87
N HIS A 216 -5.54 -5.14 22.38
CA HIS A 216 -5.35 -3.70 22.48
C HIS A 216 -5.86 -3.16 23.83
N ASN A 217 -5.54 -1.90 24.17
CA ASN A 217 -5.99 -1.24 25.40
C ASN A 217 -7.05 -0.18 25.08
N GLU A 218 -8.31 -0.50 25.36
CA GLU A 218 -9.47 0.36 25.08
C GLU A 218 -9.38 1.76 25.74
N GLU A 219 -8.71 1.90 26.89
CA GLU A 219 -8.58 3.18 27.59
C GLU A 219 -7.59 4.15 26.93
N LYS A 220 -6.67 3.62 26.11
CA LYS A 220 -5.64 4.40 25.40
C LYS A 220 -5.99 4.61 23.93
N HIS A 221 -7.25 4.39 23.54
CA HIS A 221 -7.75 4.57 22.17
C HIS A 221 -8.92 5.56 22.14
N ASP A 222 -8.88 6.53 21.22
CA ASP A 222 -9.87 7.60 21.06
C ASP A 222 -10.96 7.30 20.00
N GLY A 223 -11.12 6.03 19.62
CA GLY A 223 -12.22 5.53 18.80
C GLY A 223 -11.82 4.99 17.42
N ASN A 224 -12.57 3.96 17.02
CA ASN A 224 -12.46 3.10 15.83
C ASN A 224 -11.18 2.25 15.72
N ILE A 225 -11.35 0.98 16.11
CA ILE A 225 -10.44 -0.14 15.82
C ILE A 225 -10.56 -0.47 14.32
N SER A 226 -9.50 -0.23 13.55
CA SER A 226 -9.40 -0.65 12.15
C SER A 226 -8.65 -1.98 12.07
N PHE A 227 -9.39 -3.06 11.81
CA PHE A 227 -8.82 -4.35 11.43
C PHE A 227 -8.31 -4.22 10.01
N GLY A 228 -7.01 -4.11 9.84
CA GLY A 228 -6.53 -4.31 8.50
C GLY A 228 -6.44 -5.82 8.17
N SER A 229 -6.30 -6.11 6.89
CA SER A 229 -6.45 -7.45 6.34
C SER A 229 -5.20 -8.05 5.69
N ASN A 230 -4.99 -9.34 6.00
CA ASN A 230 -4.30 -10.42 5.27
C ASN A 230 -3.51 -10.04 3.99
N HIS A 231 -2.18 -10.17 4.04
CA HIS A 231 -1.35 -10.33 2.84
C HIS A 231 -1.27 -11.82 2.47
N ILE A 232 -1.98 -12.21 1.42
CA ILE A 232 -1.71 -13.45 0.68
C ILE A 232 -0.38 -13.23 -0.05
N LEU A 233 0.70 -13.89 0.42
CA LEU A 233 1.95 -14.02 -0.33
C LEU A 233 1.84 -15.22 -1.27
N ASN A 234 2.00 -14.93 -2.56
CA ASN A 234 2.00 -15.83 -3.70
C ASN A 234 2.67 -17.20 -3.45
N ASN A 235 1.88 -18.27 -3.58
CA ASN A 235 2.13 -19.38 -4.49
C ASN A 235 0.78 -20.06 -4.76
N ASP A 236 0.41 -20.17 -6.02
CA ASP A 236 -0.90 -20.60 -6.54
C ASP A 236 -2.09 -19.65 -6.30
N ILE A 237 -2.13 -18.54 -7.05
CA ILE A 237 -3.43 -17.98 -7.43
C ILE A 237 -4.04 -18.94 -8.46
N ARG A 238 -4.68 -20.00 -7.97
CA ARG A 238 -5.92 -20.43 -8.62
C ARG A 238 -6.92 -19.29 -8.35
N PRO A 239 -7.63 -18.76 -9.36
CA PRO A 239 -8.66 -17.76 -9.13
C PRO A 239 -9.61 -18.33 -8.09
N ASN A 240 -9.61 -17.73 -6.89
CA ASN A 240 -10.51 -18.18 -5.84
C ASN A 240 -11.93 -18.01 -6.37
N ASN A 241 -12.69 -19.09 -6.29
CA ASN A 241 -13.85 -19.37 -7.10
C ASN A 241 -14.91 -18.26 -7.06
N ASN A 242 -15.54 -18.03 -8.22
CA ASN A 242 -16.82 -17.32 -8.38
C ASN A 242 -17.89 -17.93 -7.48
N LEU A 243 -17.98 -17.52 -6.22
CA LEU A 243 -19.08 -17.91 -5.34
C LEU A 243 -19.89 -16.73 -4.79
N ASN A 244 -19.37 -15.49 -4.85
CA ASN A 244 -20.06 -14.32 -4.28
C ASN A 244 -20.54 -13.26 -5.29
N GLY A 245 -20.44 -13.50 -6.61
CA GLY A 245 -20.94 -12.56 -7.63
C GLY A 245 -20.14 -11.26 -7.70
N THR A 246 -18.84 -11.36 -7.44
CA THR A 246 -17.84 -10.30 -7.53
C THR A 246 -16.60 -10.82 -8.27
N LEU A 247 -15.92 -9.95 -9.02
CA LEU A 247 -14.68 -10.24 -9.72
C LEU A 247 -13.55 -9.40 -9.11
N THR A 248 -12.49 -10.05 -8.65
CA THR A 248 -11.30 -9.38 -8.13
C THR A 248 -10.21 -9.35 -9.19
N ILE A 249 -9.66 -8.16 -9.44
CA ILE A 249 -8.55 -7.92 -10.37
C ILE A 249 -7.41 -7.25 -9.59
N PRO A 250 -6.25 -7.92 -9.45
CA PRO A 250 -5.08 -7.30 -8.84
C PRO A 250 -4.54 -6.20 -9.76
N LEU A 251 -4.14 -5.08 -9.16
CA LEU A 251 -3.56 -3.94 -9.87
C LEU A 251 -2.08 -3.82 -9.52
N ILE A 252 -1.23 -3.69 -10.53
CA ILE A 252 0.19 -3.45 -10.39
C ILE A 252 0.41 -1.93 -10.29
N SER A 253 1.13 -1.49 -9.26
CA SER A 253 1.51 -0.09 -9.09
C SER A 253 2.74 0.25 -9.93
N ASP A 254 2.64 1.32 -10.72
CA ASP A 254 3.77 1.98 -11.36
C ASP A 254 4.06 3.29 -10.64
N ARG A 255 4.93 3.22 -9.62
CA ARG A 255 5.40 4.34 -8.78
C ARG A 255 4.26 5.18 -8.17
N ASN A 256 3.13 4.57 -7.86
CA ASN A 256 1.91 5.27 -7.42
C ASN A 256 1.41 6.35 -8.41
N LEU A 257 1.88 6.32 -9.65
CA LEU A 257 1.43 7.21 -10.72
C LEU A 257 0.34 6.55 -11.54
N ASN A 258 0.47 5.26 -11.84
CA ASN A 258 -0.57 4.52 -12.55
C ASN A 258 -0.76 3.15 -11.92
N TYR A 259 -1.98 2.60 -12.05
CA TYR A 259 -2.32 1.26 -11.61
C TYR A 259 -2.94 0.51 -12.79
N HIS A 260 -2.37 -0.65 -13.12
CA HIS A 260 -2.80 -1.41 -14.28
C HIS A 260 -3.03 -2.88 -13.94
N GLY A 261 -3.97 -3.52 -14.63
CA GLY A 261 -4.28 -4.94 -14.47
C GLY A 261 -4.37 -5.66 -15.82
N GLU A 262 -4.64 -6.95 -15.79
CA GLU A 262 -4.64 -7.78 -16.99
C GLU A 262 -6.06 -8.00 -17.54
N ILE A 263 -6.19 -7.87 -18.87
CA ILE A 263 -7.32 -8.38 -19.65
C ILE A 263 -6.81 -9.28 -20.77
N ILE A 264 -7.70 -10.08 -21.35
CA ILE A 264 -7.39 -10.93 -22.50
C ILE A 264 -8.39 -10.63 -23.62
N LEU A 265 -7.89 -10.42 -24.85
CA LEU A 265 -8.72 -10.15 -26.02
C LEU A 265 -8.48 -11.23 -27.10
N GLY A 266 -9.55 -11.62 -27.78
CA GLY A 266 -9.52 -12.56 -28.89
C GLY A 266 -9.54 -14.04 -28.50
N ASN A 267 -9.58 -14.92 -29.51
CA ASN A 267 -9.51 -16.37 -29.35
C ASN A 267 -8.67 -17.02 -30.47
N PRO A 268 -7.47 -17.59 -30.20
CA PRO A 268 -6.84 -17.72 -28.90
C PRO A 268 -6.54 -16.35 -28.27
N GLY A 269 -6.75 -16.26 -26.96
CA GLY A 269 -6.68 -15.00 -26.25
C GLY A 269 -5.27 -14.45 -26.08
N LYS A 270 -5.09 -13.16 -26.37
CA LYS A 270 -3.86 -12.40 -26.11
C LYS A 270 -4.02 -11.50 -24.89
N LYS A 271 -3.03 -11.52 -23.99
CA LYS A 271 -3.00 -10.70 -22.78
C LYS A 271 -2.62 -9.26 -23.09
N PHE A 272 -3.28 -8.32 -22.40
CA PHE A 272 -2.98 -6.90 -22.42
C PHE A 272 -2.98 -6.37 -21.00
N SER A 273 -2.00 -5.53 -20.70
CA SER A 273 -1.92 -4.72 -19.50
C SER A 273 -2.70 -3.42 -19.72
N VAL A 274 -3.70 -3.12 -18.89
CA VAL A 274 -4.56 -1.94 -19.07
C VAL A 274 -4.74 -1.15 -17.79
N VAL A 275 -4.82 0.18 -17.90
CA VAL A 275 -5.31 1.05 -16.82
C VAL A 275 -6.83 0.98 -16.80
N PHE A 276 -7.40 0.68 -15.64
CA PHE A 276 -8.84 0.77 -15.43
C PHE A 276 -9.19 2.21 -15.06
N ASP A 277 -9.82 2.91 -15.99
CA ASP A 277 -9.89 4.37 -16.02
C ASP A 277 -11.33 4.86 -15.85
N THR A 278 -11.63 5.49 -14.71
CA THR A 278 -12.95 6.10 -14.47
C THR A 278 -13.13 7.47 -15.14
N GLY A 279 -12.07 8.04 -15.71
CA GLY A 279 -12.07 9.23 -16.55
C GLY A 279 -12.26 8.96 -18.05
N SER A 280 -12.47 7.73 -18.48
CA SER A 280 -12.85 7.40 -19.86
C SER A 280 -13.82 6.22 -19.91
N ALA A 281 -14.51 6.04 -21.05
CA ALA A 281 -15.57 5.03 -21.19
C ALA A 281 -15.26 3.91 -22.21
N ASP A 282 -14.21 4.07 -23.00
CA ASP A 282 -13.86 3.11 -24.04
C ASP A 282 -12.73 2.17 -23.59
N ILE A 283 -12.81 0.90 -23.99
CA ILE A 283 -11.64 0.01 -23.96
C ILE A 283 -10.85 0.27 -25.24
N TRP A 284 -9.52 0.35 -25.14
CA TRP A 284 -8.67 0.31 -26.32
C TRP A 284 -7.31 -0.33 -26.09
N VAL A 285 -6.75 -0.90 -27.15
CA VAL A 285 -5.39 -1.47 -27.18
C VAL A 285 -4.69 -1.12 -28.50
N PRO A 286 -3.35 -1.24 -28.59
CA PRO A 286 -2.60 -1.01 -29.82
C PRO A 286 -2.95 -2.04 -30.91
N SER A 287 -3.05 -1.64 -32.18
CA SER A 287 -3.17 -2.57 -33.32
C SER A 287 -1.80 -3.00 -33.83
N VAL A 288 -1.68 -4.19 -34.43
CA VAL A 288 -0.47 -4.59 -35.20
C VAL A 288 -0.21 -3.66 -36.38
N HIS A 289 -1.23 -2.96 -36.88
CA HIS A 289 -1.12 -1.97 -37.95
C HIS A 289 -0.68 -0.57 -37.46
N CYS A 290 -0.39 -0.41 -36.17
CA CYS A 290 0.12 0.84 -35.63
C CYS A 290 1.65 0.92 -35.71
N GLU A 291 2.14 1.94 -36.40
CA GLU A 291 3.58 2.14 -36.66
C GLU A 291 4.27 3.13 -35.71
N SER A 292 3.50 3.85 -34.86
CA SER A 292 4.02 4.72 -33.81
C SER A 292 4.99 3.95 -32.89
N SER A 293 6.04 4.63 -32.41
CA SER A 293 7.00 4.03 -31.46
C SER A 293 6.29 3.51 -30.20
N ALA A 294 5.30 4.26 -29.72
CA ALA A 294 4.44 3.86 -28.61
C ALA A 294 3.81 2.48 -28.83
N CYS A 295 3.20 2.23 -29.99
CA CYS A 295 2.59 0.94 -30.28
C CYS A 295 3.61 -0.20 -30.40
N LYS A 296 4.79 0.07 -30.98
CA LYS A 296 5.85 -0.94 -31.16
C LYS A 296 6.45 -1.41 -29.83
N ASN A 297 6.42 -0.57 -28.80
CA ASN A 297 6.89 -0.89 -27.46
C ASN A 297 5.85 -1.62 -26.58
N HIS A 298 4.64 -1.84 -27.09
CA HIS A 298 3.53 -2.45 -26.35
C HIS A 298 2.96 -3.69 -27.05
N ASN A 299 2.17 -4.47 -26.30
CA ASN A 299 1.41 -5.56 -26.89
C ASN A 299 0.40 -5.02 -27.90
N ARG A 300 0.36 -5.63 -29.08
CA ARG A 300 -0.51 -5.23 -30.19
C ARG A 300 -1.55 -6.31 -30.51
N PHE A 301 -2.79 -5.92 -30.68
CA PHE A 301 -3.89 -6.79 -31.10
C PHE A 301 -3.82 -7.04 -32.60
N ASP A 302 -3.93 -8.32 -32.98
CA ASP A 302 -3.96 -8.76 -34.36
C ASP A 302 -5.33 -9.38 -34.67
N PRO A 303 -6.21 -8.65 -35.37
CA PRO A 303 -7.51 -9.16 -35.79
C PRO A 303 -7.43 -10.47 -36.59
N SER A 304 -6.37 -10.68 -37.37
CA SER A 304 -6.25 -11.84 -38.26
C SER A 304 -5.96 -13.15 -37.53
N LEU A 305 -5.47 -13.06 -36.29
CA LEU A 305 -5.13 -14.22 -35.46
C LEU A 305 -6.26 -14.65 -34.53
N SER A 306 -7.36 -13.89 -34.45
CA SER A 306 -8.48 -14.18 -33.55
C SER A 306 -9.65 -14.81 -34.31
N MET A 307 -9.98 -16.05 -33.97
CA MET A 307 -11.15 -16.78 -34.47
C MET A 307 -12.49 -16.21 -33.99
N SER A 308 -12.49 -15.44 -32.90
CA SER A 308 -13.69 -14.76 -32.39
C SER A 308 -13.83 -13.33 -32.90
N PHE A 309 -12.94 -12.87 -33.78
CA PHE A 309 -13.02 -11.56 -34.38
C PHE A 309 -14.29 -11.42 -35.20
N ASN A 310 -15.14 -10.47 -34.81
CA ASN A 310 -16.47 -10.26 -35.39
C ASN A 310 -16.54 -8.93 -36.18
N GLY A 311 -15.39 -8.49 -36.69
CA GLY A 311 -15.31 -7.41 -37.67
C GLY A 311 -15.10 -6.01 -37.10
N TYR A 312 -14.88 -5.09 -38.05
CA TYR A 312 -14.76 -3.66 -37.81
C TYR A 312 -16.14 -3.00 -37.82
N THR A 313 -16.33 -2.01 -36.96
CA THR A 313 -17.52 -1.14 -37.02
C THR A 313 -17.30 0.00 -38.02
N LYS A 314 -18.38 0.72 -38.36
CA LYS A 314 -18.30 1.90 -39.22
C LYS A 314 -17.74 3.14 -38.50
N ASP A 315 -17.71 3.10 -37.18
CA ASP A 315 -17.36 4.25 -36.34
C ASP A 315 -15.83 4.36 -36.22
N LYS A 316 -15.31 5.59 -36.36
CA LYS A 316 -13.89 5.89 -36.15
C LYS A 316 -13.61 6.08 -34.66
N PHE A 317 -12.46 5.60 -34.21
CA PHE A 317 -11.99 5.77 -32.84
C PHE A 317 -10.99 6.92 -32.80
N SER A 318 -11.23 7.95 -31.99
CA SER A 318 -10.25 9.01 -31.74
C SER A 318 -10.44 9.61 -30.34
N ILE A 319 -9.39 9.55 -29.53
CA ILE A 319 -9.35 10.14 -28.19
C ILE A 319 -8.30 11.24 -28.17
N LYS A 320 -8.69 12.42 -27.68
CA LYS A 320 -7.77 13.52 -27.42
C LYS A 320 -7.47 13.61 -25.93
N TYR A 321 -6.30 13.14 -25.53
CA TYR A 321 -5.76 13.38 -24.19
C TYR A 321 -5.14 14.76 -24.10
N GLY A 322 -5.02 15.32 -22.89
CA GLY A 322 -4.43 16.64 -22.68
C GLY A 322 -2.99 16.78 -23.17
N THR A 323 -2.29 15.67 -23.38
CA THR A 323 -0.88 15.58 -23.82
C THR A 323 -0.69 14.97 -25.21
N GLY A 324 -1.76 14.59 -25.92
CA GLY A 324 -1.65 14.01 -27.25
C GLY A 324 -2.92 13.32 -27.73
N ASN A 325 -2.90 12.84 -28.96
CA ASN A 325 -4.04 12.16 -29.58
C ASN A 325 -3.78 10.66 -29.72
N LEU A 326 -4.87 9.91 -29.80
CA LEU A 326 -4.90 8.50 -30.17
C LEU A 326 -5.99 8.33 -31.21
N ALA A 327 -5.72 7.60 -32.29
CA ALA A 327 -6.70 7.32 -33.33
C ALA A 327 -6.67 5.85 -33.76
N GLY A 328 -7.78 5.36 -34.29
CA GLY A 328 -7.91 3.98 -34.79
C GLY A 328 -9.32 3.59 -35.20
N HIS A 329 -9.64 2.31 -35.00
CA HIS A 329 -10.92 1.69 -35.37
C HIS A 329 -11.58 1.04 -34.17
N ILE A 330 -12.92 1.02 -34.15
CA ILE A 330 -13.67 0.20 -33.19
C ILE A 330 -13.93 -1.16 -33.83
N VAL A 331 -13.62 -2.23 -33.11
CA VAL A 331 -13.81 -3.63 -33.52
C VAL A 331 -14.63 -4.41 -32.49
N SER A 332 -15.11 -5.58 -32.89
CA SER A 332 -15.83 -6.52 -32.01
C SER A 332 -15.04 -7.82 -31.89
N ASP A 333 -14.73 -8.24 -30.67
CA ASP A 333 -14.12 -9.55 -30.39
C ASP A 333 -14.46 -10.04 -28.96
N SER A 334 -13.98 -11.20 -28.56
CA SER A 334 -14.07 -11.69 -27.19
C SER A 334 -13.16 -10.90 -26.25
N LEU A 335 -13.70 -10.58 -25.08
CA LEU A 335 -12.98 -10.05 -23.93
C LEU A 335 -13.05 -11.09 -22.81
N LYS A 336 -11.93 -11.36 -22.16
CA LYS A 336 -11.89 -12.06 -20.88
C LYS A 336 -11.26 -11.17 -19.82
N ILE A 337 -11.99 -10.99 -18.72
CA ILE A 337 -11.56 -10.25 -17.54
C ILE A 337 -11.67 -11.16 -16.33
N SER A 338 -10.58 -11.30 -15.57
CA SER A 338 -10.45 -12.34 -14.55
C SER A 338 -10.77 -13.73 -15.15
N ASN A 339 -11.77 -14.44 -14.65
CA ASN A 339 -12.24 -15.73 -15.14
C ASN A 339 -13.49 -15.66 -16.05
N VAL A 340 -14.01 -14.46 -16.33
CA VAL A 340 -15.27 -14.28 -17.08
C VAL A 340 -14.99 -13.97 -18.54
N HIS A 341 -15.69 -14.67 -19.42
CA HIS A 341 -15.62 -14.47 -20.87
C HIS A 341 -16.86 -13.69 -21.36
N ILE A 342 -16.61 -12.60 -22.07
CA ILE A 342 -17.60 -11.68 -22.63
C ILE A 342 -17.47 -11.72 -24.15
N PRO A 343 -18.41 -12.34 -24.88
CA PRO A 343 -18.39 -12.35 -26.34
C PRO A 343 -18.79 -10.98 -26.92
N ASN A 344 -18.34 -10.73 -28.16
CA ASN A 344 -18.74 -9.58 -28.98
C ASN A 344 -18.54 -8.22 -28.28
N GLN A 345 -17.51 -8.08 -27.44
CA GLN A 345 -17.16 -6.82 -26.78
C GLN A 345 -16.59 -5.85 -27.82
N LEU A 346 -17.11 -4.62 -27.80
CA LEU A 346 -16.57 -3.53 -28.60
C LEU A 346 -15.36 -2.92 -27.89
N PHE A 347 -14.27 -2.69 -28.63
CA PHE A 347 -13.09 -1.96 -28.16
C PHE A 347 -12.37 -1.29 -29.33
N GLY A 348 -11.61 -0.25 -29.04
CA GLY A 348 -10.74 0.44 -29.99
C GLY A 348 -9.44 -0.31 -30.22
N ILE A 349 -9.00 -0.39 -31.47
CA ILE A 349 -7.62 -0.74 -31.83
C ILE A 349 -6.95 0.48 -32.43
N SER A 350 -5.91 1.01 -31.78
CA SER A 350 -5.26 2.24 -32.22
C SER A 350 -4.32 1.96 -33.40
N THR A 351 -4.36 2.81 -34.42
CA THR A 351 -3.42 2.84 -35.54
C THR A 351 -2.40 3.97 -35.42
N GLU A 352 -2.66 4.93 -34.52
CA GLU A 352 -1.77 6.04 -34.20
C GLU A 352 -1.85 6.35 -32.70
N GLN A 353 -0.70 6.54 -32.06
CA GLN A 353 -0.58 6.95 -30.66
C GLN A 353 0.48 8.03 -30.49
N ALA A 354 0.23 8.97 -29.58
CA ALA A 354 1.19 9.99 -29.18
C ALA A 354 2.40 9.40 -28.42
N ASP A 355 3.57 10.00 -28.62
CA ASP A 355 4.87 9.51 -28.13
C ASP A 355 4.93 9.30 -26.61
N PHE A 356 4.14 10.03 -25.81
CA PHE A 356 4.17 9.88 -24.36
C PHE A 356 3.72 8.49 -23.88
N PHE A 357 2.90 7.79 -24.68
CA PHE A 357 2.50 6.41 -24.40
C PHE A 357 3.68 5.44 -24.44
N GLU A 358 4.73 5.72 -25.21
CA GLU A 358 5.90 4.83 -25.36
C GLU A 358 6.57 4.48 -24.03
N LYS A 359 6.51 5.38 -23.05
CA LYS A 359 7.14 5.20 -21.73
C LYS A 359 6.23 4.57 -20.68
N MET A 360 4.95 4.37 -21.00
CA MET A 360 4.00 3.74 -20.09
C MET A 360 4.30 2.25 -19.93
N LYS A 361 3.79 1.65 -18.85
CA LYS A 361 3.93 0.21 -18.54
C LYS A 361 2.69 -0.61 -18.89
N PHE A 362 1.63 0.06 -19.32
CA PHE A 362 0.38 -0.53 -19.76
C PHE A 362 0.26 -0.40 -21.27
N ASP A 363 -0.36 -1.39 -21.90
CA ASP A 363 -0.60 -1.44 -23.34
C ASP A 363 -1.78 -0.54 -23.75
N GLY A 364 -2.82 -0.47 -22.91
CA GLY A 364 -4.05 0.24 -23.23
C GLY A 364 -4.88 0.69 -22.04
N VAL A 365 -6.13 1.04 -22.29
CA VAL A 365 -7.06 1.54 -21.28
C VAL A 365 -8.34 0.73 -21.30
N PHE A 366 -8.92 0.53 -20.12
CA PHE A 366 -10.25 -0.03 -19.91
C PHE A 366 -11.12 1.03 -19.24
N GLY A 367 -11.92 1.72 -20.03
CA GLY A 367 -12.82 2.76 -19.52
C GLY A 367 -13.93 2.23 -18.61
N LEU A 368 -14.20 2.95 -17.53
CA LEU A 368 -15.22 2.68 -16.51
C LEU A 368 -16.15 3.87 -16.25
N ALA A 369 -16.04 4.95 -17.02
CA ALA A 369 -17.01 6.03 -17.05
C ALA A 369 -18.34 5.59 -17.69
N TYR A 370 -19.33 6.49 -17.73
CA TYR A 370 -20.65 6.16 -18.27
C TYR A 370 -20.63 6.02 -19.80
N SER A 371 -21.51 5.16 -20.34
CA SER A 371 -21.63 4.88 -21.78
C SER A 371 -21.86 6.13 -22.64
N SER A 372 -22.47 7.18 -22.10
CA SER A 372 -22.68 8.44 -22.84
C SER A 372 -21.38 9.17 -23.20
N LEU A 373 -20.26 8.79 -22.59
CA LEU A 373 -18.93 9.28 -22.92
C LEU A 373 -18.21 8.38 -23.95
N SER A 374 -18.68 7.14 -24.14
CA SER A 374 -18.08 6.20 -25.10
C SER A 374 -18.35 6.66 -26.53
N MET A 375 -17.34 6.55 -27.41
CA MET A 375 -17.52 6.83 -28.83
C MET A 375 -18.50 5.89 -29.53
N SER A 376 -18.55 4.63 -29.10
CA SER A 376 -19.50 3.66 -29.65
C SER A 376 -20.93 3.86 -29.13
N GLN A 377 -21.07 4.56 -27.99
CA GLN A 377 -22.29 4.69 -27.17
C GLN A 377 -23.00 3.34 -26.90
N LYS A 378 -22.29 2.21 -27.01
CA LYS A 378 -22.86 0.86 -27.00
C LYS A 378 -22.19 -0.02 -25.95
N SER A 379 -23.03 -0.77 -25.23
CA SER A 379 -22.70 -1.87 -24.30
C SER A 379 -21.38 -1.76 -23.53
N PRO A 380 -21.34 -0.98 -22.43
CA PRO A 380 -20.28 -1.08 -21.44
C PRO A 380 -20.07 -2.52 -20.98
N PRO A 381 -18.82 -2.96 -20.75
CA PRO A 381 -18.51 -4.31 -20.24
C PRO A 381 -19.32 -4.69 -18.99
N MET A 382 -19.64 -3.71 -18.13
CA MET A 382 -20.43 -3.88 -16.91
C MET A 382 -21.84 -4.42 -17.16
N ASP A 383 -22.46 -4.08 -18.29
CA ASP A 383 -23.81 -4.55 -18.64
C ASP A 383 -23.77 -6.04 -18.96
N LYS A 384 -22.81 -6.46 -19.77
CA LYS A 384 -22.62 -7.87 -20.14
C LYS A 384 -22.17 -8.72 -18.95
N LEU A 385 -21.40 -8.16 -18.02
CA LEU A 385 -21.05 -8.83 -16.77
C LEU A 385 -22.29 -9.07 -15.90
N LEU A 386 -23.24 -8.13 -15.86
CA LEU A 386 -24.50 -8.32 -15.16
C LEU A 386 -25.37 -9.36 -15.86
N GLU A 387 -25.53 -9.26 -17.18
CA GLU A 387 -26.36 -10.17 -17.99
C GLU A 387 -25.86 -11.62 -17.95
N SER A 388 -24.54 -11.82 -17.91
CA SER A 388 -23.94 -13.16 -17.76
C SER A 388 -24.05 -13.74 -16.35
N GLY A 389 -24.53 -12.97 -15.37
CA GLY A 389 -24.59 -13.36 -13.96
C GLY A 389 -23.23 -13.40 -13.26
N ALA A 390 -22.16 -12.93 -13.93
CA ALA A 390 -20.82 -12.85 -13.35
C ALA A 390 -20.74 -11.87 -12.17
N ILE A 391 -21.53 -10.80 -12.23
CA ILE A 391 -21.71 -9.86 -11.12
C ILE A 391 -23.19 -9.76 -10.75
N LYS A 392 -23.46 -9.50 -9.46
CA LYS A 392 -24.84 -9.30 -8.97
C LYS A 392 -25.28 -7.84 -8.95
N LYS A 393 -24.32 -6.91 -8.93
CA LYS A 393 -24.56 -5.46 -8.83
C LYS A 393 -23.67 -4.73 -9.82
N LYS A 394 -24.21 -3.69 -10.49
CA LYS A 394 -23.43 -2.79 -11.37
C LYS A 394 -22.65 -1.76 -10.55
N VAL A 395 -21.73 -2.25 -9.72
CA VAL A 395 -20.83 -1.43 -8.90
C VAL A 395 -19.41 -1.94 -9.08
N PHE A 396 -18.43 -1.08 -8.85
CA PHE A 396 -17.05 -1.48 -8.74
C PHE A 396 -16.37 -0.60 -7.67
N SER A 397 -15.25 -1.08 -7.14
CA SER A 397 -14.46 -0.35 -6.14
C SER A 397 -12.98 -0.51 -6.41
N PHE A 398 -12.23 0.54 -6.10
CA PHE A 398 -10.77 0.53 -6.14
C PHE A 398 -10.20 0.63 -4.74
N TRP A 399 -9.12 -0.10 -4.50
CA TRP A 399 -8.22 0.11 -3.40
C TRP A 399 -6.80 0.28 -3.94
N PHE A 400 -6.05 1.23 -3.39
CA PHE A 400 -4.68 1.53 -3.78
C PHE A 400 -3.77 1.54 -2.54
N ASP A 401 -2.69 0.78 -2.62
CA ASP A 401 -1.66 0.67 -1.60
C ASP A 401 -0.54 1.68 -1.86
N LYS A 402 -0.45 2.67 -0.97
CA LYS A 402 0.56 3.73 -1.03
C LYS A 402 1.98 3.22 -0.77
N LEU A 403 2.13 2.10 -0.07
CA LEU A 403 3.42 1.52 0.31
C LEU A 403 3.92 0.51 -0.70
N SER A 404 3.16 0.24 -1.76
CA SER A 404 3.53 -0.76 -2.75
C SER A 404 4.82 -0.41 -3.46
N GLU A 405 5.73 -1.39 -3.51
CA GLU A 405 6.92 -1.28 -4.33
C GLU A 405 6.55 -1.21 -5.81
N ASN A 406 7.32 -0.41 -6.57
CA ASN A 406 7.11 -0.28 -8.00
C ASN A 406 7.16 -1.64 -8.72
N GLY A 407 6.16 -1.92 -9.55
CA GLY A 407 6.03 -3.18 -10.29
C GLY A 407 5.51 -4.36 -9.45
N LYS A 408 5.00 -4.11 -8.23
CA LYS A 408 4.28 -5.10 -7.42
C LYS A 408 2.78 -4.85 -7.44
N ILE A 409 2.02 -5.83 -6.95
CA ILE A 409 0.60 -5.63 -6.67
C ILE A 409 0.52 -4.51 -5.63
N GLY A 410 -0.09 -3.40 -6.04
CA GLY A 410 -0.26 -2.20 -5.24
C GLY A 410 -1.68 -1.68 -5.27
N GLY A 411 -2.63 -2.48 -5.75
CA GLY A 411 -4.04 -2.13 -5.70
C GLY A 411 -4.93 -3.32 -6.04
N GLU A 412 -6.22 -3.08 -5.91
CA GLU A 412 -7.27 -4.04 -6.19
C GLU A 412 -8.45 -3.32 -6.83
N LEU A 413 -8.95 -3.88 -7.94
CA LEU A 413 -10.25 -3.55 -8.50
C LEU A 413 -11.20 -4.70 -8.17
N ILE A 414 -12.33 -4.40 -7.55
CA ILE A 414 -13.46 -5.32 -7.44
C ILE A 414 -14.58 -4.84 -8.33
N ILE A 415 -15.09 -5.72 -9.18
CA ILE A 415 -16.30 -5.51 -9.98
C ILE A 415 -17.42 -6.34 -9.37
N GLY A 416 -18.60 -5.75 -9.17
CA GLY A 416 -19.75 -6.40 -8.56
C GLY A 416 -19.93 -6.15 -7.05
N GLY A 417 -18.95 -5.50 -6.40
CA GLY A 417 -18.97 -5.28 -4.96
C GLY A 417 -17.82 -4.40 -4.50
N HIS A 418 -17.43 -4.58 -3.25
CA HIS A 418 -16.26 -3.96 -2.62
C HIS A 418 -15.63 -4.93 -1.63
N ASN A 419 -14.39 -4.62 -1.23
CA ASN A 419 -13.68 -5.40 -0.23
C ASN A 419 -13.84 -4.75 1.14
N GLU A 420 -14.65 -5.34 2.03
CA GLU A 420 -14.87 -4.83 3.39
C GLU A 420 -13.56 -4.77 4.20
N GLU A 421 -12.60 -5.63 3.84
CA GLU A 421 -11.27 -5.70 4.42
C GLU A 421 -10.34 -4.52 4.04
N LYS A 422 -10.77 -3.64 3.12
CA LYS A 422 -9.95 -2.57 2.52
C LYS A 422 -10.43 -1.15 2.84
N HIS A 423 -11.47 -1.00 3.64
CA HIS A 423 -11.92 0.30 4.12
C HIS A 423 -12.47 0.22 5.54
N ASP A 424 -12.37 1.33 6.26
CA ASP A 424 -12.93 1.47 7.60
C ASP A 424 -14.29 2.17 7.55
N GLY A 425 -15.18 1.80 8.47
CA GLY A 425 -16.50 2.41 8.60
C GLY A 425 -17.42 2.18 7.40
N ASN A 426 -18.54 2.92 7.40
CA ASN A 426 -19.59 2.77 6.39
C ASN A 426 -19.26 3.54 5.10
N ILE A 427 -19.61 2.95 3.95
CA ILE A 427 -19.56 3.62 2.65
C ILE A 427 -20.53 4.80 2.65
N ARG A 428 -20.02 5.98 2.30
CA ARG A 428 -20.82 7.18 2.07
C ARG A 428 -21.02 7.37 0.58
N TYR A 429 -22.26 7.68 0.18
CA TYR A 429 -22.64 7.84 -1.21
C TYR A 429 -22.94 9.31 -1.49
N ALA A 430 -22.39 9.84 -2.58
CA ALA A 430 -22.77 11.13 -3.13
C ALA A 430 -23.41 10.92 -4.51
N PRO A 431 -24.45 11.70 -4.86
CA PRO A 431 -25.09 11.58 -6.16
C PRO A 431 -24.16 12.10 -7.27
N VAL A 432 -24.07 11.34 -8.36
CA VAL A 432 -23.40 11.79 -9.59
C VAL A 432 -24.22 12.89 -10.25
N LEU A 433 -23.61 14.04 -10.56
CA LEU A 433 -24.27 15.20 -11.17
C LEU A 433 -24.68 14.93 -12.62
N THR A 434 -23.71 14.49 -13.43
CA THR A 434 -23.90 14.19 -14.84
C THR A 434 -23.39 12.80 -15.12
N LYS A 435 -24.24 11.90 -15.63
CA LYS A 435 -23.87 10.52 -15.99
C LYS A 435 -23.02 10.44 -17.27
N LYS A 436 -21.96 11.24 -17.34
CA LYS A 436 -20.86 11.16 -18.33
C LYS A 436 -19.60 10.67 -17.62
N TYR A 437 -19.20 11.40 -16.59
CA TYR A 437 -18.13 11.07 -15.67
C TYR A 437 -18.68 10.64 -14.31
N TRP A 438 -17.80 10.15 -13.44
CA TRP A 438 -18.06 10.05 -12.00
C TRP A 438 -17.89 11.44 -11.35
N GLU A 439 -18.78 12.36 -11.75
CA GLU A 439 -18.74 13.78 -11.37
C GLU A 439 -19.56 14.05 -10.11
N LEU A 440 -18.93 14.62 -9.09
CA LEU A 440 -19.56 15.00 -7.81
C LEU A 440 -19.53 16.53 -7.65
N GLY A 441 -20.55 17.09 -7.01
CA GLY A 441 -20.59 18.53 -6.71
C GLY A 441 -19.53 18.92 -5.69
N LEU A 442 -18.79 19.99 -5.92
CA LEU A 442 -17.78 20.55 -5.01
C LEU A 442 -18.32 21.86 -4.42
N SER A 443 -18.62 21.87 -3.12
CA SER A 443 -19.21 23.03 -2.46
C SER A 443 -18.20 23.87 -1.68
N GLU A 444 -17.13 23.23 -1.18
CA GLU A 444 -16.16 23.90 -0.31
C GLU A 444 -14.77 23.27 -0.37
N VAL A 445 -13.75 24.13 -0.30
CA VAL A 445 -12.35 23.75 -0.08
C VAL A 445 -11.85 24.50 1.14
N LEU A 446 -11.33 23.78 2.14
CA LEU A 446 -10.80 24.37 3.38
C LEU A 446 -9.34 23.99 3.59
N TYR A 447 -8.57 24.93 4.15
CA TYR A 447 -7.24 24.67 4.69
C TYR A 447 -7.05 25.50 5.97
N ARG A 448 -6.55 24.87 7.03
CA ARG A 448 -6.44 25.48 8.37
C ARG A 448 -7.75 26.09 8.90
N GLY A 449 -8.89 25.46 8.56
CA GLY A 449 -10.23 25.94 8.91
C GLY A 449 -10.73 27.12 8.07
N SER A 450 -9.88 27.74 7.25
CA SER A 450 -10.26 28.84 6.36
C SER A 450 -10.68 28.34 4.99
N LYS A 451 -11.72 28.96 4.43
CA LYS A 451 -12.18 28.68 3.08
C LYS A 451 -11.22 29.22 2.03
N ILE A 452 -10.84 28.37 1.08
CA ILE A 452 -10.08 28.74 -0.10
C ILE A 452 -11.06 29.11 -1.21
N ASN A 453 -10.87 30.27 -1.81
CA ASN A 453 -11.69 30.70 -2.94
C ASN A 453 -11.30 29.92 -4.21
N THR A 454 -12.16 28.99 -4.60
CA THR A 454 -12.07 28.21 -5.83
C THR A 454 -13.29 28.47 -6.71
N SER A 455 -13.08 28.49 -8.03
CA SER A 455 -14.17 28.67 -9.01
C SER A 455 -14.92 27.39 -9.33
N SER A 456 -14.25 26.23 -9.21
CA SER A 456 -14.80 24.90 -9.46
C SER A 456 -16.04 24.61 -8.62
N LYS A 457 -17.05 24.00 -9.26
CA LYS A 457 -18.33 23.59 -8.65
C LYS A 457 -18.56 22.08 -8.65
N SER A 458 -17.65 21.33 -9.26
CA SER A 458 -17.68 19.88 -9.32
C SER A 458 -16.26 19.33 -9.43
N ALA A 459 -16.11 18.03 -9.19
CA ALA A 459 -14.88 17.27 -9.37
C ALA A 459 -15.21 15.91 -9.96
N ILE A 460 -14.33 15.41 -10.83
CA ILE A 460 -14.42 14.07 -11.41
C ILE A 460 -13.53 13.13 -10.60
N ILE A 461 -14.07 11.97 -10.22
CA ILE A 461 -13.31 10.91 -9.56
C ILE A 461 -12.67 10.04 -10.62
N ASP A 462 -11.36 10.21 -10.82
CA ASP A 462 -10.61 9.67 -11.95
C ASP A 462 -9.42 8.82 -11.50
N THR A 463 -9.50 7.50 -11.72
CA THR A 463 -8.40 6.55 -11.46
C THR A 463 -7.31 6.56 -12.53
N GLY A 464 -7.59 7.11 -13.72
CA GLY A 464 -6.63 7.27 -14.80
C GLY A 464 -5.72 8.49 -14.65
N THR A 465 -6.04 9.39 -13.70
CA THR A 465 -5.24 10.59 -13.40
C THR A 465 -4.52 10.46 -12.05
N SER A 466 -3.20 10.64 -12.06
CA SER A 466 -2.34 10.47 -10.89
C SER A 466 -2.31 11.65 -9.90
N LEU A 467 -2.65 12.85 -10.37
CA LEU A 467 -2.59 14.11 -9.61
C LEU A 467 -3.96 14.76 -9.50
N ILE A 468 -4.14 15.66 -8.55
CA ILE A 468 -5.38 16.44 -8.42
C ILE A 468 -5.29 17.61 -9.40
N ALA A 469 -5.85 17.41 -10.60
CA ALA A 469 -5.87 18.42 -11.65
C ALA A 469 -6.95 19.48 -11.40
N LEU A 470 -6.57 20.75 -11.46
CA LEU A 470 -7.43 21.89 -11.14
C LEU A 470 -7.34 22.97 -12.22
N PRO A 471 -8.39 23.80 -12.39
CA PRO A 471 -8.28 25.04 -13.14
C PRO A 471 -7.11 25.89 -12.63
N LYS A 472 -6.50 26.67 -13.53
CA LYS A 472 -5.28 27.42 -13.23
C LYS A 472 -5.43 28.33 -11.99
N SER A 473 -6.57 29.01 -11.83
CA SER A 473 -6.85 29.86 -10.68
C SER A 473 -6.93 29.05 -9.38
N ASP A 474 -7.63 27.93 -9.42
CA ASP A 474 -7.91 27.11 -8.24
C ASP A 474 -6.64 26.38 -7.78
N ALA A 475 -5.83 25.89 -8.73
CA ALA A 475 -4.50 25.37 -8.47
C ALA A 475 -3.62 26.43 -7.79
N ALA A 476 -3.65 27.68 -8.27
CA ALA A 476 -2.88 28.77 -7.67
C ALA A 476 -3.35 29.05 -6.24
N SER A 477 -4.66 29.24 -6.01
CA SER A 477 -5.22 29.51 -4.68
C SER A 477 -4.89 28.41 -3.66
N ILE A 478 -5.05 27.14 -4.05
CA ILE A 478 -4.78 26.00 -3.15
C ILE A 478 -3.28 25.89 -2.89
N ASN A 479 -2.43 25.98 -3.92
CA ASN A 479 -0.98 25.87 -3.74
C ASN A 479 -0.42 27.03 -2.91
N GLU A 480 -0.92 28.25 -3.10
CA GLU A 480 -0.56 29.40 -2.26
C GLU A 480 -0.92 29.15 -0.79
N ALA A 481 -2.14 28.69 -0.52
CA ALA A 481 -2.60 28.40 0.85
C ALA A 481 -1.72 27.35 1.55
N ILE A 482 -1.31 26.29 0.86
CA ILE A 482 -0.46 25.23 1.44
C ILE A 482 1.04 25.60 1.43
N GLY A 483 1.43 26.75 0.88
CA GLY A 483 2.81 27.21 0.79
C GLY A 483 3.66 26.45 -0.23
N ALA A 484 3.06 26.12 -1.38
CA ALA A 484 3.75 25.57 -2.55
C ALA A 484 3.97 26.64 -3.62
N GLU A 485 5.12 26.57 -4.29
CA GLU A 485 5.55 27.56 -5.28
C GLU A 485 5.54 26.96 -6.69
N LYS A 486 5.02 27.70 -7.67
CA LYS A 486 5.00 27.23 -9.04
C LYS A 486 6.43 27.05 -9.57
N LEU A 487 6.71 25.90 -10.18
CA LEU A 487 8.00 25.64 -10.80
C LEU A 487 8.20 26.51 -12.04
N LYS A 488 9.35 27.20 -12.15
CA LYS A 488 9.71 27.93 -13.37
C LYS A 488 9.90 26.99 -14.58
N SER A 489 10.31 25.75 -14.34
CA SER A 489 10.54 24.73 -15.36
C SER A 489 9.27 23.99 -15.81
N SER A 490 8.11 24.28 -15.21
CA SER A 490 6.86 23.59 -15.52
C SER A 490 5.68 24.54 -15.54
N ASN A 491 4.85 24.44 -16.57
CA ASN A 491 3.62 25.22 -16.63
C ASN A 491 2.52 24.68 -15.68
N ARG A 492 2.73 23.52 -15.05
CA ARG A 492 1.69 22.76 -14.33
C ARG A 492 1.98 22.48 -12.87
N LEU A 493 3.25 22.24 -12.54
CA LEU A 493 3.66 21.64 -11.26
C LEU A 493 4.12 22.71 -10.26
N PHE A 494 3.94 22.40 -8.98
CA PHE A 494 4.33 23.24 -7.86
C PHE A 494 5.29 22.48 -6.95
N LYS A 495 6.36 23.14 -6.52
CA LYS A 495 7.30 22.65 -5.51
C LYS A 495 6.75 22.95 -4.13
N ILE A 496 6.86 22.00 -3.22
CA ILE A 496 6.48 22.17 -1.81
C ILE A 496 7.59 21.64 -0.91
N SER A 497 7.63 22.14 0.33
CA SER A 497 8.48 21.53 1.37
C SER A 497 8.12 20.06 1.53
N CYS A 498 9.13 19.20 1.68
CA CYS A 498 8.92 17.79 2.02
C CYS A 498 8.47 17.58 3.46
N SER A 499 8.61 18.60 4.33
CA SER A 499 8.14 18.53 5.71
C SER A 499 6.61 18.55 5.74
N THR A 500 6.04 17.60 6.47
CA THR A 500 4.60 17.56 6.80
C THR A 500 4.29 18.21 8.15
N TYR A 501 5.31 18.53 8.96
CA TYR A 501 5.16 18.97 10.35
C TYR A 501 4.35 20.28 10.50
N ASP A 502 4.52 21.22 9.58
CA ASP A 502 3.87 22.53 9.57
C ASP A 502 2.60 22.58 8.68
N LYS A 503 2.19 21.44 8.14
CA LYS A 503 1.14 21.32 7.13
C LYS A 503 -0.12 20.71 7.73
N GLU A 504 -1.27 21.26 7.35
CA GLU A 504 -2.58 20.80 7.81
C GLU A 504 -3.34 20.10 6.68
N PRO A 505 -4.33 19.25 6.97
CA PRO A 505 -5.13 18.63 5.92
C PRO A 505 -5.88 19.67 5.07
N VAL A 506 -5.95 19.42 3.76
CA VAL A 506 -6.90 20.09 2.86
C VAL A 506 -8.22 19.33 2.91
N TYR A 507 -9.34 20.02 3.12
CA TYR A 507 -10.66 19.40 3.09
C TYR A 507 -11.41 19.79 1.83
N LEU A 508 -12.02 18.82 1.17
CA LEU A 508 -12.94 19.02 0.04
C LEU A 508 -14.33 18.55 0.45
N THR A 509 -15.35 19.35 0.21
CA THR A 509 -16.74 18.94 0.42
C THR A 509 -17.35 18.53 -0.91
N LEU A 510 -17.48 17.21 -1.13
CA LEU A 510 -18.01 16.58 -2.33
C LEU A 510 -19.44 16.09 -2.06
N GLY A 511 -20.44 16.81 -2.56
CA GLY A 511 -21.83 16.66 -2.14
C GLY A 511 -21.97 17.04 -0.66
N ASP A 512 -22.38 16.09 0.16
CA ASP A 512 -22.43 16.15 1.62
C ASP A 512 -21.20 15.50 2.30
N ILE A 513 -20.28 14.95 1.52
CA ILE A 513 -19.11 14.23 2.03
C ILE A 513 -17.93 15.19 2.19
N LYS A 514 -17.52 15.44 3.44
CA LYS A 514 -16.27 16.14 3.74
C LYS A 514 -15.08 15.19 3.67
N LEU A 515 -14.35 15.23 2.56
CA LEU A 515 -13.14 14.45 2.31
C LEU A 515 -11.92 15.17 2.91
N LYS A 516 -11.10 14.43 3.65
CA LYS A 516 -9.84 14.91 4.25
C LYS A 516 -8.65 14.42 3.43
N ILE A 517 -7.83 15.33 2.93
CA ILE A 517 -6.56 15.03 2.26
C ILE A 517 -5.42 15.48 3.17
N SER A 518 -4.86 14.52 3.91
CA SER A 518 -3.73 14.77 4.82
C SER A 518 -2.44 15.16 4.07
N PRO A 519 -1.49 15.86 4.72
CA PRO A 519 -0.22 16.29 4.11
C PRO A 519 0.56 15.21 3.36
N GLU A 520 0.65 14.01 3.92
CA GLU A 520 1.32 12.86 3.32
C GLU A 520 0.71 12.42 1.97
N ASN A 521 -0.51 12.86 1.67
CA ASN A 521 -1.22 12.49 0.44
C ASN A 521 -1.16 13.57 -0.64
N TYR A 522 -0.84 14.81 -0.28
CA TYR A 522 -0.68 15.89 -1.26
C TYR A 522 0.77 16.37 -1.40
N ILE A 523 1.71 15.82 -0.64
CA ILE A 523 3.15 16.07 -0.75
C ILE A 523 3.81 14.83 -1.35
N TYR A 524 4.21 14.91 -2.62
CA TYR A 524 4.81 13.81 -3.35
C TYR A 524 6.32 13.98 -3.50
N GLN A 525 7.11 13.11 -2.86
CA GLN A 525 8.57 13.13 -2.96
C GLN A 525 9.03 12.43 -4.25
N VAL A 526 9.49 13.21 -5.22
CA VAL A 526 9.98 12.69 -6.52
C VAL A 526 11.39 12.12 -6.39
N LYS A 527 12.20 12.72 -5.52
CA LYS A 527 13.54 12.28 -5.15
C LYS A 527 13.88 12.84 -3.75
N PRO A 528 14.89 12.30 -3.04
CA PRO A 528 15.23 12.75 -1.69
C PRO A 528 15.35 14.28 -1.61
N GLY A 529 14.58 14.88 -0.70
CA GLY A 529 14.56 16.33 -0.48
C GLY A 529 13.87 17.18 -1.56
N TYR A 530 13.23 16.57 -2.56
CA TYR A 530 12.51 17.27 -3.61
C TYR A 530 11.06 16.79 -3.71
N CYS A 531 10.14 17.63 -3.24
CA CYS A 531 8.71 17.32 -3.20
C CYS A 531 7.89 18.25 -4.09
N LEU A 532 6.86 17.67 -4.68
CA LEU A 532 5.86 18.35 -5.48
C LEU A 532 4.51 18.29 -4.79
N SER A 533 3.71 19.33 -5.00
CA SER A 533 2.30 19.30 -4.62
C SER A 533 1.52 18.38 -5.57
N ALA A 534 0.60 17.59 -5.02
CA ALA A 534 -0.34 16.79 -5.81
C ALA A 534 -1.37 17.66 -6.54
N PHE A 535 -1.58 18.91 -6.10
CA PHE A 535 -2.47 19.86 -6.74
C PHE A 535 -1.76 20.50 -7.95
N THR A 536 -2.17 20.12 -9.15
CA THR A 536 -1.54 20.55 -10.42
C THR A 536 -2.50 21.37 -11.28
N ILE A 537 -1.96 22.20 -12.17
CA ILE A 537 -2.78 22.84 -13.21
C ILE A 537 -3.16 21.79 -14.26
N ASN A 538 -4.47 21.73 -14.57
CA ASN A 538 -4.99 20.99 -15.71
C ASN A 538 -4.47 21.63 -17.02
N PRO A 539 -3.76 20.88 -17.88
CA PRO A 539 -3.15 21.41 -19.11
C PRO A 539 -4.16 21.85 -20.15
N SER A 540 -5.42 21.48 -20.00
CA SER A 540 -6.46 21.72 -20.97
C SER A 540 -7.49 22.70 -20.40
N ASN A 541 -7.82 23.76 -21.15
CA ASN A 541 -9.12 24.45 -21.04
C ASN A 541 -10.29 23.53 -21.48
N VAL A 542 -10.10 22.22 -21.40
CA VAL A 542 -11.07 21.19 -21.71
C VAL A 542 -11.48 20.72 -20.33
N SER A 543 -12.74 20.99 -19.97
CA SER A 543 -13.44 20.19 -18.98
C SER A 543 -13.13 18.74 -19.34
N VAL A 544 -12.40 18.04 -18.46
CA VAL A 544 -12.25 16.58 -18.59
C VAL A 544 -13.64 16.05 -18.77
#